data_AF-A0A7C6R0Q9-F1
#
_entry.id   AF-A0A7C6R0Q9-F1
#
_cell.length_a   1.000
_cell.length_b   1.000
_cell.length_c   1.000
_cell.angle_alpha   90.00
_cell.angle_beta   90.00
_cell.angle_gamma   90.00
#
_symmetry.space_group_name_H-M   'P 1'
#
loop_
_entity.id
_entity.type
_entity.pdbx_description
1 polymer ?
#
loop_
_entity_poly.entity_id
_entity_poly.type
_entity_poly.pdbx_seq_one_letter_code
_entity_poly.pdbx_strand_id
1 'polypeptide(L)'
;MSNNQYVMPDITAVSPGAVPVITMLCRTAKIGEIINQMVHWNESNSKISPGLLIESLIVCIICGRKPLWKVEEFWAKQDLKLLF
;
A
#
# COMPACT_ATOMS: atom_id res chain seq x y z
N MET A 1 44.72 -23.52 22.86
CA MET A 1 43.39 -23.00 23.23
C MET A 1 43.06 -21.89 22.25
N SER A 2 42.18 -22.16 21.28
CA SER A 2 41.80 -21.20 20.23
C SER A 2 40.75 -20.24 20.76
N ASN A 3 41.03 -18.95 20.69
CA ASN A 3 40.16 -17.87 21.13
C ASN A 3 39.11 -17.61 20.04
N ASN A 4 37.93 -18.22 20.16
CA ASN A 4 36.87 -18.07 19.16
C ASN A 4 36.14 -16.74 19.41
N GLN A 5 36.54 -15.70 18.68
CA GLN A 5 35.96 -14.37 18.79
C GLN A 5 34.55 -14.39 18.17
N TYR A 6 33.52 -14.30 19.01
CA TYR A 6 32.13 -14.25 18.55
C TYR A 6 31.87 -12.90 17.88
N VAL A 7 31.86 -12.88 16.55
CA VAL A 7 31.50 -11.68 15.77
C VAL A 7 29.99 -11.54 15.81
N MET A 8 29.48 -10.51 16.49
CA MET A 8 28.05 -10.19 16.41
C MET A 8 27.72 -9.73 14.98
N PRO A 9 26.65 -10.27 14.35
CA PRO A 9 26.24 -9.83 13.03
C PRO A 9 25.81 -8.36 13.06
N ASP A 10 26.08 -7.62 11.98
CA ASP A 10 25.67 -6.22 11.84
C ASP A 10 24.15 -6.09 11.95
N ILE A 11 23.69 -5.36 12.97
CA ILE A 11 22.27 -5.06 13.17
C ILE A 11 21.92 -3.82 12.37
N THR A 12 21.07 -3.97 11.35
CA THR A 12 20.51 -2.85 10.60
C THR A 12 19.14 -2.48 11.16
N ALA A 13 19.01 -1.26 11.68
CA ALA A 13 17.71 -0.72 12.07
C ALA A 13 16.88 -0.40 10.82
N VAL A 14 15.69 -1.00 10.72
CA VAL A 14 14.71 -0.70 9.67
C VAL A 14 13.57 0.14 10.25
N SER A 15 13.27 1.26 9.61
CA SER A 15 12.09 2.08 9.91
C SER A 15 11.10 1.98 8.75
N PRO A 16 10.10 1.09 8.83
CA PRO A 16 9.20 0.82 7.71
C PRO A 16 8.10 1.90 7.54
N GLY A 17 8.12 2.95 8.37
CA GLY A 17 7.13 4.04 8.34
C GLY A 17 5.72 3.59 8.75
N ALA A 18 4.72 4.41 8.44
CA ALA A 18 3.33 4.18 8.86
C ALA A 18 2.59 3.11 8.03
N VAL A 19 3.07 2.78 6.83
CA VAL A 19 2.35 1.91 5.87
C VAL A 19 1.97 0.54 6.47
N PRO A 20 2.88 -0.24 7.10
CA PRO A 20 2.51 -1.55 7.63
C PRO A 20 1.48 -1.46 8.75
N VAL A 21 1.54 -0.42 9.58
CA VAL A 21 0.60 -0.20 10.69
C VAL A 21 -0.80 0.06 10.14
N ILE A 22 -0.93 0.98 9.18
CA ILE A 22 -2.24 1.30 8.58
C ILE A 22 -2.81 0.10 7.81
N THR A 23 -1.98 -0.63 7.07
CA THR A 23 -2.40 -1.86 6.38
C THR A 23 -2.93 -2.89 7.38
N MET A 24 -2.26 -3.07 8.52
CA MET A 24 -2.71 -4.01 9.53
C MET A 24 -4.03 -3.55 10.17
N LEU A 25 -4.20 -2.25 10.44
CA LEU A 25 -5.47 -1.71 10.95
C LEU A 25 -6.63 -1.97 9.97
N CYS A 26 -6.42 -1.80 8.67
CA CYS A 26 -7.44 -2.09 7.65
C CYS A 26 -7.86 -3.57 7.68
N ARG A 27 -6.88 -4.48 7.76
CA ARG A 27 -7.10 -5.93 7.84
C ARG A 27 -7.80 -6.32 9.14
N THR A 28 -7.39 -5.77 10.27
CA THR A 28 -8.03 -6.01 11.58
C THR A 28 -9.48 -5.55 11.58
N ALA A 29 -9.78 -4.43 10.91
CA ALA A 29 -11.12 -3.92 10.74
C ALA A 29 -11.94 -4.64 9.65
N LYS A 30 -11.33 -5.60 8.92
CA LYS A 30 -11.94 -6.37 7.82
C LYS A 30 -12.52 -5.49 6.70
N ILE A 31 -11.84 -4.38 6.40
CA ILE A 31 -12.32 -3.41 5.40
C ILE A 31 -12.43 -4.08 4.04
N GLY A 32 -11.40 -4.83 3.61
CA GLY A 32 -11.40 -5.50 2.33
C GLY A 32 -12.60 -6.44 2.13
N GLU A 33 -12.90 -7.27 3.13
CA GLU A 33 -14.02 -8.22 3.09
C GLU A 33 -15.37 -7.53 3.04
N ILE A 34 -15.59 -6.50 3.88
CA ILE A 34 -16.82 -5.73 3.89
C ILE A 34 -17.07 -5.11 2.52
N ILE A 35 -16.06 -4.46 1.94
CA ILE A 35 -16.16 -3.83 0.63
C ILE A 35 -16.45 -4.86 -0.46
N ASN A 36 -15.76 -6.01 -0.46
CA ASN A 36 -16.01 -7.08 -1.43
C ASN A 36 -17.45 -7.62 -1.36
N GLN A 37 -18.10 -7.57 -0.19
CA GLN A 37 -19.50 -7.97 -0.02
C GLN A 37 -20.50 -6.88 -0.44
N MET A 38 -20.08 -5.62 -0.45
CA MET A 38 -20.95 -4.48 -0.79
C MET A 38 -21.13 -4.27 -2.29
N VAL A 39 -20.29 -4.85 -3.14
CA VAL A 39 -20.32 -4.64 -4.59
C VAL A 39 -20.29 -5.96 -5.34
N HIS A 40 -20.99 -6.01 -6.47
CA HIS A 40 -20.87 -7.14 -7.39
C HIS A 40 -19.56 -7.03 -8.17
N TRP A 41 -18.59 -7.87 -7.81
CA TRP A 41 -17.30 -7.98 -8.48
C TRP A 41 -17.08 -9.39 -9.01
N ASN A 42 -16.45 -9.50 -10.17
CA ASN A 42 -16.00 -10.76 -10.74
C ASN A 42 -14.60 -10.60 -11.35
N GLU A 43 -13.86 -11.70 -11.41
CA GLU A 43 -12.49 -11.70 -11.94
C GLU A 43 -12.42 -11.38 -13.43
N SER A 44 -13.51 -11.58 -14.19
CA SER A 44 -13.58 -11.19 -15.60
C SER A 44 -13.54 -9.68 -15.81
N ASN A 45 -14.02 -8.88 -14.85
CA ASN A 45 -14.09 -7.43 -14.94
C ASN A 45 -12.85 -6.73 -14.35
N SER A 46 -12.15 -7.35 -13.39
CA SER A 46 -10.91 -6.82 -12.82
C SER A 46 -10.11 -7.92 -12.13
N LYS A 47 -8.78 -7.93 -12.33
CA LYS A 47 -7.85 -8.83 -11.64
C LYS A 47 -7.62 -8.47 -10.16
N ILE A 48 -8.02 -7.27 -9.74
CA ILE A 48 -7.81 -6.74 -8.40
C ILE A 48 -9.17 -6.60 -7.71
N SER A 49 -9.26 -7.09 -6.48
CA SER A 49 -10.49 -7.01 -5.69
C SER A 49 -10.80 -5.56 -5.26
N PRO A 50 -12.08 -5.17 -5.19
CA PRO A 50 -12.49 -3.85 -4.73
C PRO A 50 -11.97 -3.53 -3.32
N GLY A 51 -11.98 -4.53 -2.43
CA GLY A 51 -11.45 -4.41 -1.08
C GLY A 51 -9.97 -4.02 -1.05
N LEU A 52 -9.13 -4.67 -1.87
CA LEU A 52 -7.70 -4.34 -1.94
C LEU A 52 -7.46 -2.93 -2.49
N LEU A 53 -8.27 -2.49 -3.46
CA LEU A 53 -8.21 -1.12 -3.98
C LEU A 53 -8.54 -0.09 -2.89
N ILE A 54 -9.58 -0.34 -2.09
CA ILE A 54 -9.97 0.57 -1.00
C ILE A 54 -8.94 0.58 0.13
N GLU A 55 -8.42 -0.57 0.56
CA GLU A 55 -7.34 -0.61 1.57
C GLU A 55 -6.10 0.16 1.09
N SER A 56 -5.73 -0.01 -0.18
CA SER A 56 -4.61 0.71 -0.79
C SER A 56 -4.86 2.22 -0.85
N LEU A 57 -6.11 2.63 -1.12
CA LEU A 57 -6.52 4.03 -1.11
C LEU A 57 -6.38 4.64 0.28
N ILE A 58 -6.87 3.95 1.31
CA ILE A 58 -6.77 4.37 2.72
C ILE A 58 -5.30 4.52 3.12
N VAL A 59 -4.47 3.52 2.82
CA VAL A 59 -3.02 3.56 3.11
C VAL A 59 -2.36 4.75 2.41
N CYS A 60 -2.69 5.00 1.14
CA CYS A 60 -2.14 6.13 0.41
C CYS A 60 -2.51 7.46 1.08
N ILE A 61 -3.80 7.68 1.35
CA ILE A 61 -4.30 8.93 1.95
C ILE A 61 -3.64 9.17 3.31
N ILE A 62 -3.65 8.18 4.20
CA ILE A 62 -3.14 8.34 5.56
C ILE A 62 -1.62 8.52 5.58
N CYS A 63 -0.90 7.86 4.68
CA CYS A 63 0.56 7.99 4.60
C CYS A 63 1.02 9.22 3.77
N GLY A 64 0.11 10.15 3.44
CA GLY A 64 0.45 11.37 2.69
C GLY A 64 0.82 11.14 1.22
N ARG A 65 0.52 9.95 0.67
CA ARG A 65 0.67 9.67 -0.76
C ARG A 65 -0.57 10.20 -1.48
N LYS A 66 -0.42 10.65 -2.72
CA LYS A 66 -1.55 11.03 -3.56
C LYS A 66 -2.06 9.80 -4.29
N PRO A 67 -3.21 9.21 -3.91
CA PRO A 67 -3.77 8.12 -4.66
C PRO A 67 -4.34 8.66 -5.97
N LEU A 68 -4.24 7.90 -7.06
CA LEU A 68 -4.72 8.30 -8.38
C LEU A 68 -6.24 8.16 -8.53
N TRP A 69 -7.03 8.40 -7.49
CA TRP A 69 -8.50 8.33 -7.57
C TRP A 69 -9.12 9.51 -8.33
N LYS A 70 -8.36 10.60 -8.48
CA LYS A 70 -8.67 11.76 -9.33
C LYS A 70 -7.62 11.87 -10.44
N VAL A 71 -7.60 10.86 -11.30
CA VAL A 71 -6.67 10.76 -12.44
C VAL A 71 -6.69 12.04 -13.27
N GLU A 72 -7.87 12.58 -13.54
CA GLU A 72 -8.06 13.81 -14.31
C GLU A 72 -7.37 15.02 -13.65
N GLU A 73 -7.61 15.26 -12.36
CA GLU A 73 -6.96 16.36 -11.63
C GLU A 73 -5.45 16.16 -11.50
N PHE A 74 -5.00 14.90 -11.43
CA PHE A 74 -3.59 14.56 -11.37
C PHE A 74 -2.88 14.91 -12.69
N TRP A 75 -3.44 14.52 -13.83
CA TRP A 75 -2.86 14.78 -15.14
C TRP A 75 -3.05 16.22 -15.62
N ALA A 76 -4.10 16.92 -15.18
CA ALA A 76 -4.31 18.32 -15.52
C ALA A 76 -3.14 19.25 -15.12
N LYS A 77 -2.29 18.82 -14.18
CA LYS A 77 -1.13 19.57 -13.69
C LYS A 77 0.21 19.08 -14.25
N GLN A 78 0.19 18.07 -15.13
CA GLN A 78 1.38 17.42 -15.69
C GLN A 78 1.59 17.85 -17.14
N ASP A 79 2.84 18.06 -17.56
CA ASP A 79 3.16 18.24 -18.98
C ASP A 79 3.25 16.87 -19.66
N LEU A 80 2.16 16.49 -20.33
CA LEU A 80 2.06 15.19 -20.98
C LEU A 80 3.08 14.99 -22.11
N LYS A 81 3.56 16.06 -22.76
CA LYS A 81 4.56 15.98 -23.85
C LYS A 81 5.96 15.62 -23.34
N LEU A 82 6.19 15.78 -22.05
CA LEU A 82 7.45 15.47 -21.39
C LEU A 82 7.45 14.06 -20.79
N LEU A 83 6.27 13.45 -20.66
CA LEU A 83 6.06 12.15 -20.01
C LEU A 83 5.88 11.00 -21.00
N PHE A 84 5.52 11.28 -22.25
CA PHE A 84 5.29 10.33 -23.34
C PHE A 84 5.83 10.88 -24.66
#